data_AF-A0A382HA09-F1
#
_entry.id   AF-A0A382HA09-F1
#
_cell.length_a   1.000
_cell.length_b   1.000
_cell.length_c   1.000
_cell.angle_alpha   90.00
_cell.angle_beta   90.00
_cell.angle_gamma   90.00
#
_symmetry.space_group_name_H-M   'P 1'
#
loop_
_entity.id
_entity.type
_entity.pdbx_description
1 polymer ?
#
loop_
_entity_poly.entity_id
_entity_poly.type
_entity_poly.pdbx_seq_one_letter_code
_entity_poly.pdbx_strand_id
1 'polypeptide(L)' 'EGVGYGSEHLEDLTERAYAQKRLIDNAPCPVSRDQMKDLFESSLSYW' A
#
# COMPACT_ATOMS: atom_id res chain seq x y z
N GLU A 1 -18.04 0.48 8.90
CA GLU A 1 -17.98 -0.04 7.51
C GLU A 1 -16.68 0.45 6.91
N GLY A 2 -15.85 -0.48 6.43
CA GLY A 2 -14.58 -0.14 5.78
C GLY A 2 -14.81 0.61 4.47
N VAL A 3 -13.74 1.15 3.91
CA VAL A 3 -13.72 1.94 2.65
C VAL A 3 -13.99 1.11 1.38
N GLY A 4 -14.51 -0.12 1.50
CA GLY A 4 -14.81 -1.02 0.40
C GLY A 4 -13.58 -1.74 -0.19
N TYR A 5 -12.41 -1.63 0.44
CA TYR A 5 -11.24 -2.40 0.07
C TYR A 5 -11.13 -3.69 0.88
N GLY A 6 -10.82 -4.79 0.19
CA GLY A 6 -10.56 -6.10 0.77
C GLY A 6 -9.20 -6.65 0.36
N SER A 7 -8.88 -7.85 0.86
CA SER A 7 -7.62 -8.55 0.58
C SER A 7 -7.40 -8.77 -0.92
N GLU A 8 -8.49 -8.95 -1.67
CA GLU A 8 -8.51 -9.09 -3.13
C GLU A 8 -7.99 -7.86 -3.88
N HIS A 9 -7.91 -6.70 -3.23
CA HIS A 9 -7.46 -5.44 -3.84
C HIS A 9 -6.01 -5.09 -3.49
N LEU A 10 -5.36 -5.85 -2.60
CA LEU A 10 -4.02 -5.54 -2.10
C LEU A 10 -2.98 -5.44 -3.20
N GLU A 11 -3.03 -6.34 -4.18
CA GLU A 11 -2.05 -6.35 -5.27
C GLU A 11 -2.18 -5.11 -6.15
N ASP A 12 -3.41 -4.80 -6.58
CA ASP A 12 -3.70 -3.63 -7.43
C ASP A 12 -3.41 -2.31 -6.71
N LEU A 13 -3.70 -2.24 -5.41
CA LEU A 13 -3.37 -1.08 -4.57
C LEU A 13 -1.86 -0.89 -4.45
N THR A 14 -1.13 -1.97 -4.19
CA THR A 14 0.34 -1.96 -4.09
C THR A 14 0.97 -1.51 -5.40
N GLU A 15 0.55 -2.09 -6.53
CA GLU A 15 1.09 -1.73 -7.85
C GLU A 15 0.86 -0.25 -8.19
N ARG A 16 -0.37 0.23 -8.02
CA ARG A 16 -0.71 1.62 -8.36
C ARG A 16 -0.03 2.62 -7.45
N ALA A 17 0.12 2.30 -6.17
CA ALA A 17 0.82 3.15 -5.22
C ALA A 17 2.34 3.15 -5.46
N TYR A 18 2.93 1.99 -5.74
CA TYR A 18 4.37 1.87 -6.00
C TYR A 18 4.79 2.52 -7.32
N ALA A 19 3.89 2.58 -8.31
CA ALA A 19 4.09 3.34 -9.54
C ALA A 19 4.24 4.86 -9.31
N GLN A 20 3.86 5.38 -8.14
CA GLN A 20 4.00 6.80 -7.79
C GLN A 20 5.44 7.15 -7.40
N LYS A 21 6.37 7.05 -8.37
CA LYS A 21 7.81 7.21 -8.17
C LYS A 21 8.19 8.47 -7.37
N ARG A 22 7.55 9.61 -7.65
CA ARG A 22 7.81 10.85 -6.92
C ARG A 22 7.48 10.74 -5.43
N LEU A 23 6.43 10.01 -5.06
CA LEU A 23 6.05 9.80 -3.67
C LEU A 23 7.08 8.89 -2.99
N ILE A 24 7.46 7.80 -3.65
CA ILE A 24 8.43 6.83 -3.13
C ILE A 24 9.82 7.47 -2.95
N ASP A 25 10.29 8.22 -3.95
CA ASP A 25 11.60 8.85 -3.93
C ASP A 25 11.71 9.96 -2.86
N ASN A 26 10.59 10.56 -2.45
CA ASN A 26 10.54 11.57 -1.38
C ASN A 26 10.24 10.98 0.01
N ALA A 27 10.11 9.66 0.12
CA ALA A 27 9.86 9.02 1.40
C ALA A 27 11.08 9.22 2.34
N PRO A 28 10.86 9.36 3.66
CA PRO A 28 11.94 9.52 4.63
C PRO A 28 12.84 8.28 4.76
N CYS A 29 12.40 7.13 4.26
CA CYS A 29 13.13 5.88 4.22
C CYS A 29 12.86 5.15 2.89
N PRO A 30 13.76 4.25 2.45
CA PRO A 30 13.49 3.39 1.30
C PRO A 30 12.23 2.57 1.53
N VAL A 31 11.30 2.62 0.57
CA VAL A 31 10.08 1.83 0.58
C VAL A 31 10.19 0.76 -0.48
N SER A 32 10.12 -0.50 -0.07
CA SER A 32 9.98 -1.64 -0.99
C SER A 32 8.50 -1.96 -1.25
N ARG A 33 8.26 -2.69 -2.34
CA ARG A 33 6.93 -3.18 -2.72
C ARG A 33 6.30 -4.03 -1.62
N ASP A 34 7.07 -4.93 -1.01
CA ASP A 34 6.58 -5.84 0.03
C ASP A 34 6.18 -5.05 1.29
N GLN A 35 6.99 -4.08 1.71
CA GLN A 35 6.65 -3.19 2.83
C GLN A 35 5.36 -2.40 2.59
N MET A 36 5.11 -1.97 1.34
CA MET A 36 3.89 -1.26 0.98
C MET A 36 2.66 -2.17 1.03
N LYS A 37 2.80 -3.42 0.57
CA LYS A 37 1.73 -4.42 0.64
C LYS A 37 1.37 -4.76 2.09
N ASP A 38 2.37 -5.01 2.93
CA ASP A 38 2.20 -5.30 4.35
C ASP A 38 1.50 -4.14 5.08
N LEU A 39 1.81 -2.90 4.70
CA LEU A 39 1.16 -1.71 5.24
C LEU A 39 -0.33 -1.67 4.88
N PHE A 40 -0.68 -1.96 3.63
CA PHE A 40 -2.08 -2.03 3.20
C PHE A 40 -2.82 -3.19 3.89
N GLU A 41 -2.22 -4.37 3.96
CA GLU A 41 -2.82 -5.52 4.66
C GLU A 41 -3.06 -5.22 6.13
N SER A 42 -2.06 -4.65 6.82
CA SER A 42 -2.19 -4.25 8.22
C SER A 42 -3.32 -3.23 8.39
N SER A 43 -3.42 -2.26 7.48
CA SER A 43 -4.48 -1.25 7.55
C SER A 43 -5.88 -1.86 7.46
N LEU A 44 -6.09 -2.90 6.62
CA LEU A 44 -7.39 -3.58 6.50
C LEU A 44 -7.87 -4.20 7.81
N SER A 45 -6.96 -4.54 8.73
CA SER A 45 -7.30 -5.11 10.04
C SER A 45 -7.61 -4.07 11.13
N TYR A 46 -7.21 -2.81 10.90
CA TYR A 46 -7.39 -1.70 11.85
C TYR A 46 -8.66 -0.86 11.59
N TRP A 47 -9.39 -1.12 10.49
CA TRP A 47 -10.60 -0.41 10.08
C TRP A 47 -11.89 -1.19 10.29
#